data_AF-A0A2N3QHR9-F1
#
_entry.id   AF-A0A2N3QHR9-F1
#
_cell.length_a   1.000
_cell.length_b   1.000
_cell.length_c   1.000
_cell.angle_alpha   90.00
_cell.angle_beta   90.00
_cell.angle_gamma   90.00
#
_symmetry.space_group_name_H-M   'P 1'
#
loop_
_entity.id
_entity.type
_entity.pdbx_description
1 polymer ?
#
loop_
_entity_poly.entity_id
_entity_poly.type
_entity_poly.pdbx_seq_one_letter_code
_entity_poly.pdbx_strand_id
1 'polypeptide(L)'
;MADGHPEALEAALCAVYAPRDPIGEYWQGRITLRALYTLIRHMPPDNAFAREYGQGWDETQWLTADMCAMLRDLQRTLISCTPTETEPDLDKLVRPMPQPPAERATQQESHEPIINHAERDSLMAIATGHTD
;
A
#
# COMPACT_ATOMS: atom_id res chain seq x y z
N MET A 1 1.48 10.34 9.35
CA MET A 1 0.82 11.39 8.57
C MET A 1 1.15 11.12 7.11
N ALA A 2 0.21 10.53 6.38
CA ALA A 2 0.35 10.31 4.95
C ALA A 2 -0.13 11.59 4.26
N ASP A 3 0.80 12.45 3.85
CA ASP A 3 0.52 13.44 2.82
C ASP A 3 0.37 12.65 1.52
N GLY A 4 -0.82 12.09 1.29
CA GLY A 4 -1.17 11.48 0.02
C GLY A 4 -1.16 12.60 -1.02
N HIS A 5 -0.30 12.50 -2.03
CA HIS A 5 -0.18 13.50 -3.06
C HIS A 5 -1.15 13.14 -4.20
N PRO A 6 -2.41 13.63 -4.21
CA PRO A 6 -3.36 13.32 -5.27
C PRO A 6 -2.80 13.71 -6.65
N GLU A 7 -2.03 14.79 -6.71
CA GLU A 7 -1.36 15.28 -7.92
C GLU A 7 -0.38 14.26 -8.52
N ALA A 8 0.30 13.46 -7.69
CA ALA A 8 1.23 12.43 -8.16
C ALA A 8 0.48 11.23 -8.77
N LEU A 9 -0.69 10.89 -8.23
CA LEU A 9 -1.57 9.87 -8.79
C LEU A 9 -2.12 10.31 -10.16
N GLU A 10 -2.57 11.55 -10.24
CA GLU A 10 -3.11 12.12 -11.48
C GLU A 10 -2.04 12.16 -12.58
N ALA A 11 -0.83 12.62 -12.24
CA ALA A 11 0.30 12.63 -13.16
C ALA A 11 0.66 11.22 -13.66
N ALA A 12 0.66 10.21 -12.77
CA ALA A 12 0.93 8.82 -13.15
C ALA A 12 -0.14 8.25 -14.09
N LEU A 13 -1.43 8.54 -13.84
CA LEU A 13 -2.55 8.16 -14.71
C LEU A 13 -2.39 8.74 -16.11
N CYS A 14 -2.13 10.04 -16.19
CA CYS A 14 -1.95 10.74 -17.45
C CYS A 14 -0.68 10.26 -18.19
N ALA A 15 0.39 9.93 -17.48
CA ALA A 15 1.62 9.41 -18.10
C ALA A 15 1.44 8.00 -18.70
N VAL A 16 0.77 7.09 -17.99
CA VAL A 16 0.59 5.70 -18.43
C VAL A 16 -0.37 5.58 -19.60
N TYR A 17 -1.45 6.37 -19.58
CA TYR A 17 -2.49 6.31 -20.60
C TYR A 17 -2.37 7.40 -21.67
N ALA A 18 -1.25 8.14 -21.71
CA ALA A 18 -0.98 9.15 -22.72
C ALA A 18 -1.18 8.59 -24.15
N PRO A 19 -1.83 9.34 -25.07
CA PRO A 19 -2.23 10.75 -24.96
C PRO A 19 -3.61 10.99 -24.30
N ARG A 20 -4.21 9.97 -23.70
CA ARG A 20 -5.54 10.04 -23.08
C ARG A 20 -5.45 10.69 -21.70
N ASP A 21 -6.51 11.42 -21.32
CA ASP A 21 -6.71 11.98 -19.97
C ASP A 21 -7.89 11.25 -19.29
N PRO A 22 -7.64 10.15 -18.56
CA PRO A 22 -8.70 9.37 -17.94
C PRO A 22 -9.51 10.14 -16.90
N ILE A 23 -8.88 11.09 -16.20
CA ILE A 23 -9.53 11.87 -15.14
C ILE A 23 -10.47 12.89 -15.76
N GLY A 24 -9.99 13.65 -16.75
CA GLY A 24 -10.82 14.56 -17.52
C GLY A 24 -12.01 13.85 -18.18
N GLU A 25 -11.80 12.64 -18.72
CA GLU A 25 -12.89 11.84 -19.29
C GLU A 25 -13.94 11.39 -18.27
N TYR A 26 -13.54 11.11 -17.03
CA TYR A 26 -14.47 10.76 -15.95
C TYR A 26 -15.33 11.98 -15.58
N TRP A 27 -14.70 13.14 -15.38
CA TRP A 27 -15.41 14.40 -15.07
C TRP A 27 -16.36 14.83 -16.19
N GLN A 28 -16.02 14.52 -17.44
CA GLN A 28 -16.87 14.78 -18.60
C GLN A 28 -17.95 13.70 -18.81
N GLY A 29 -17.99 12.66 -17.97
CA GLY A 29 -18.95 11.56 -18.06
C GLY A 29 -18.73 10.62 -19.25
N ARG A 30 -17.56 10.65 -19.90
CA ARG A 30 -17.21 9.78 -21.04
C ARG A 30 -16.83 8.37 -20.61
N ILE A 31 -16.33 8.23 -19.37
CA ILE A 31 -16.06 6.94 -18.75
C ILE A 31 -16.81 6.81 -17.43
N THR A 32 -17.20 5.58 -17.10
CA THR A 32 -17.86 5.26 -15.83
C THR A 32 -16.83 5.13 -14.70
N LEU A 33 -17.29 5.28 -13.46
CA LEU A 33 -16.46 5.02 -12.27
C LEU A 33 -15.84 3.61 -12.29
N ARG A 34 -16.59 2.61 -12.77
CA ARG A 34 -16.11 1.25 -12.92
C ARG A 34 -14.95 1.16 -13.92
N ALA A 35 -15.03 1.89 -15.03
CA ALA A 35 -13.95 1.93 -16.02
C ALA A 35 -12.72 2.66 -15.48
N LEU A 36 -12.89 3.77 -14.75
CA LEU A 36 -11.79 4.47 -14.09
C LEU A 36 -11.09 3.56 -13.07
N TYR A 37 -11.86 2.83 -12.25
CA TYR A 37 -11.32 1.86 -11.30
C TYR A 37 -10.49 0.76 -11.99
N THR A 38 -10.96 0.23 -13.12
CA THR A 38 -10.20 -0.76 -13.91
C THR A 38 -8.87 -0.20 -14.41
N LEU A 39 -8.82 1.04 -14.86
CA LEU A 39 -7.58 1.69 -15.30
C LEU A 39 -6.59 1.85 -14.14
N ILE A 40 -7.06 2.29 -12.98
CA ILE A 40 -6.21 2.41 -11.78
C ILE A 40 -5.65 1.04 -11.37
N ARG A 41 -6.48 -0.01 -11.37
CA ARG A 41 -6.10 -1.36 -10.92
C ARG A 41 -5.12 -2.07 -11.87
N HIS A 42 -5.13 -1.73 -13.15
CA HIS A 42 -4.23 -2.35 -14.16
C HIS A 42 -3.06 -1.44 -14.56
N MET A 43 -2.80 -0.40 -13.80
CA MET A 43 -1.62 0.45 -14.01
C MET A 43 -0.33 -0.33 -13.66
N PRO A 44 0.82 -0.06 -14.34
CA PRO A 44 2.09 -0.71 -14.05
C PRO A 44 2.51 -0.62 -12.57
N PRO A 45 3.19 -1.64 -12.02
CA PRO A 45 3.46 -1.78 -10.59
C PRO A 45 4.49 -0.78 -10.01
N ASP A 46 5.16 0.02 -10.84
CA ASP A 46 6.08 1.09 -10.37
C ASP A 46 5.43 2.49 -10.40
N ASN A 47 4.11 2.55 -10.27
CA ASN A 47 3.36 3.81 -10.21
C ASN A 47 3.33 4.39 -8.77
N ALA A 48 3.01 5.70 -8.68
CA ALA A 48 2.83 6.37 -7.40
C ALA A 48 1.78 5.66 -6.52
N PHE A 49 0.74 5.10 -7.14
CA PHE A 49 -0.31 4.34 -6.44
C PHE A 49 0.21 3.05 -5.77
N ALA A 50 1.08 2.28 -6.42
CA ALA A 50 1.64 1.05 -5.87
C ALA A 50 2.70 1.33 -4.81
N ARG A 51 3.33 2.51 -4.84
CA ARG A 51 4.23 2.96 -3.78
C ARG A 51 3.47 3.41 -2.52
N GLU A 52 2.33 4.08 -2.68
CA GLU A 52 1.52 4.56 -1.57
C GLU A 52 0.55 3.51 -1.00
N TYR A 53 -0.13 2.75 -1.86
CA TYR A 53 -1.19 1.80 -1.48
C TYR A 53 -0.82 0.33 -1.71
N GLY A 54 0.23 0.06 -2.50
CA GLY A 54 0.63 -1.28 -2.90
C GLY A 54 1.80 -1.84 -2.11
N GLN A 55 2.03 -3.14 -2.31
CA GLN A 55 3.26 -3.86 -2.00
C GLN A 55 4.42 -3.22 -2.76
N GLY A 56 4.85 -2.00 -2.44
CA GLY A 56 5.86 -1.23 -3.19
C GLY A 56 7.22 -1.94 -3.30
N TRP A 57 7.32 -3.17 -2.79
CA TRP A 57 8.41 -4.09 -3.00
C TRP A 57 8.06 -5.13 -4.05
N ASP A 58 8.88 -5.18 -5.10
CA ASP A 58 8.88 -6.24 -6.09
C ASP A 58 9.25 -7.61 -5.45
N GLU A 59 8.91 -8.72 -6.10
CA GLU A 59 9.26 -10.09 -5.65
C GLU A 59 10.77 -10.22 -5.38
N THR A 60 11.59 -9.60 -6.23
CA THR A 60 13.05 -9.57 -6.08
C THR A 60 13.48 -8.80 -4.84
N GLN A 61 12.74 -7.75 -4.47
CA GLN A 61 13.02 -6.93 -3.30
C GLN A 61 12.61 -7.66 -2.01
N TRP A 62 11.51 -8.41 -2.05
CA TRP A 62 11.12 -9.34 -0.98
C TRP A 62 12.16 -10.43 -0.77
N LEU A 63 12.60 -11.09 -1.83
CA LEU A 63 13.62 -12.13 -1.76
C LEU A 63 14.94 -11.57 -1.23
N THR A 64 15.35 -10.39 -1.68
CA THR A 64 16.59 -9.75 -1.20
C THR A 64 16.51 -9.42 0.28
N ALA A 65 15.35 -8.94 0.75
CA ALA A 65 15.15 -8.65 2.17
C ALA A 65 15.18 -9.92 3.03
N ASP A 66 14.56 -11.00 2.58
CA ASP A 66 14.59 -12.31 3.25
C ASP A 66 16.02 -12.87 3.34
N MET A 67 16.79 -12.79 2.24
CA MET A 67 18.21 -13.16 2.24
C MET A 67 19.03 -12.32 3.22
N CYS A 68 18.78 -11.00 3.30
CA CYS A 68 19.43 -10.13 4.28
C CYS A 68 19.08 -10.50 5.73
N ALA A 69 17.84 -10.90 5.98
CA ALA A 69 17.40 -11.37 7.30
C ALA A 69 18.10 -12.67 7.70
N MET A 70 18.15 -13.67 6.80
CA MET A 70 18.87 -14.93 7.05
C MET A 70 20.36 -14.73 7.31
N LEU A 71 21.03 -13.85 6.55
CA LEU A 71 22.44 -13.53 6.78
C LEU A 71 22.68 -12.88 8.14
N ARG A 72 21.74 -12.04 8.60
CA ARG A 72 21.82 -11.43 9.93
C ARG A 72 21.66 -12.47 11.03
N ASP A 73 20.75 -13.43 10.87
CA ASP A 73 20.58 -14.52 11.84
C ASP A 73 21.81 -15.44 11.91
N LEU A 74 22.44 -15.71 10.76
CA LEU A 74 23.73 -16.40 10.73
C LEU A 74 24.82 -15.60 11.44
N GLN A 75 24.90 -14.28 11.20
CA GLN A 75 25.83 -13.41 11.90
C GLN A 75 25.59 -13.43 13.42
N ARG A 76 24.32 -13.39 13.86
CA ARG A 76 23.93 -13.47 15.28
C ARG A 76 24.35 -14.80 15.90
N THR A 77 24.19 -15.89 15.16
CA THR A 77 24.60 -17.24 15.58
C THR A 77 26.12 -17.37 15.68
N LEU A 78 26.87 -16.80 14.73
CA LEU A 78 28.33 -16.81 14.77
C LEU A 78 28.86 -16.03 15.98
N ILE A 79 28.29 -14.85 16.23
CA ILE A 79 28.66 -14.01 17.37
C ILE A 79 28.30 -14.71 18.69
N SER A 80 27.15 -15.36 18.79
CA SER A 80 26.76 -16.09 20.01
C SER A 80 27.64 -17.32 20.27
N CYS A 81 28.16 -17.96 19.23
CA CYS A 81 29.10 -19.08 19.36
C CYS A 81 30.53 -18.64 19.69
N THR A 82 30.91 -17.39 19.44
CA THR A 82 32.22 -16.85 19.81
C THR A 82 32.13 -16.11 21.14
N PRO A 83 32.88 -16.50 22.19
CA PRO A 83 32.92 -15.75 23.43
C PRO A 83 33.70 -14.45 23.21
N THR A 84 33.01 -13.40 22.76
CA THR A 84 33.52 -12.03 22.69
C THR A 84 32.99 -11.22 23.87
N GLU A 85 33.86 -10.44 24.53
CA GLU A 85 33.53 -9.64 25.72
C GLU A 85 32.53 -8.50 25.46
N THR A 86 32.16 -8.25 24.20
CA THR A 86 31.26 -7.18 23.81
C THR A 86 30.21 -7.75 22.86
N GLU A 87 28.97 -7.81 23.32
CA GLU A 87 27.84 -8.21 22.49
C GLU A 87 27.46 -7.01 21.60
N PRO A 88 27.65 -7.08 20.27
CA PRO A 88 27.26 -5.99 19.39
C PRO A 88 25.73 -5.90 19.34
N ASP A 89 25.21 -4.68 19.50
CA ASP A 89 23.77 -4.39 19.41
C ASP A 89 23.29 -4.41 17.95
N LEU A 90 23.02 -5.62 17.46
CA LEU A 90 22.57 -5.88 16.09
C LEU A 90 21.13 -5.39 15.84
N ASP A 91 20.33 -5.20 16.88
CA ASP A 91 18.93 -4.81 16.77
C ASP A 91 18.78 -3.31 16.43
N LYS A 92 19.78 -2.47 16.76
CA LYS A 92 19.83 -1.05 16.34
C LYS A 92 20.05 -0.82 14.84
N LEU A 93 20.51 -1.83 14.09
CA LEU A 93 20.70 -1.75 12.63
C LEU A 93 19.49 -2.23 11.82
N VAL A 94 18.38 -2.55 12.49
CA VAL A 94 17.16 -3.02 11.83
C VAL A 94 16.46 -1.82 11.20
N ARG A 95 16.51 -1.71 9.86
CA ARG A 95 15.54 -0.87 9.15
C ARG A 95 14.16 -1.50 9.34
N PRO A 96 13.11 -0.70 9.62
CA PRO A 96 11.75 -1.22 9.72
C PRO A 96 11.38 -1.88 8.39
N MET A 97 10.96 -3.15 8.45
CA MET A 97 10.50 -3.90 7.29
C MET A 97 9.04 -3.56 7.02
N PRO A 98 8.61 -3.35 5.76
CA PRO A 98 7.20 -3.24 5.46
C PRO A 98 6.49 -4.53 5.86
N GLN A 99 5.25 -4.42 6.32
CA GLN A 99 4.48 -5.57 6.76
C GLN A 99 4.35 -6.60 5.61
N PRO A 100 4.55 -7.90 5.88
CA PRO A 100 4.45 -8.94 4.87
C PRO A 100 3.07 -8.98 4.21
N PRO A 101 2.95 -9.51 2.98
CA PRO A 101 1.70 -9.57 2.26
C PRO A 101 0.56 -10.27 2.98
N ALA A 102 0.87 -11.38 3.67
CA ALA A 102 -0.11 -12.15 4.44
C ALA A 102 -0.67 -11.33 5.61
N GLU A 103 0.18 -10.62 6.36
CA GLU A 103 -0.23 -9.81 7.51
C GLU A 103 -1.01 -8.56 7.09
N ARG A 104 -0.70 -8.00 5.91
CA ARG A 104 -1.46 -6.88 5.33
C ARG A 104 -2.85 -7.29 4.86
N ALA A 105 -3.00 -8.46 4.22
CA ALA A 105 -4.31 -8.96 3.81
C ALA A 105 -5.25 -9.09 5.03
N THR A 106 -4.74 -9.60 6.15
CA THR A 106 -5.50 -9.70 7.40
C THR A 106 -5.82 -8.33 8.01
N GLN A 107 -4.92 -7.34 7.88
CA GLN A 107 -5.18 -5.97 8.34
C GLN A 107 -6.19 -5.21 7.47
N GLN A 108 -6.17 -5.42 6.15
CA GLN A 108 -7.19 -4.89 5.24
C GLN A 108 -8.58 -5.49 5.50
N GLU A 109 -8.66 -6.81 5.73
CA GLU A 109 -9.91 -7.50 6.08
C GLU A 109 -10.48 -7.07 7.44
N SER A 110 -9.63 -6.66 8.37
CA SER A 110 -10.08 -6.17 9.69
C SER A 110 -10.49 -4.69 9.71
N HIS A 111 -10.04 -3.89 8.74
CA HIS A 111 -10.40 -2.47 8.62
C HIS A 111 -11.72 -2.21 7.85
N GLU A 112 -12.22 -3.16 7.06
CA GLU A 112 -13.54 -3.07 6.41
C GLU A 112 -14.45 -4.21 6.92
N PRO A 113 -15.39 -3.94 7.85
CA PRO A 113 -16.74 -3.55 7.41
C PRO A 113 -17.57 -2.65 8.37
N ILE A 114 -17.10 -2.25 9.56
CA ILE A 114 -18.01 -1.67 10.58
C ILE A 114 -18.28 -0.17 10.36
N ILE A 115 -17.28 0.59 9.88
CA ILE A 115 -17.38 2.06 9.77
C ILE A 115 -18.23 2.47 8.56
N ASN A 116 -18.15 1.72 7.45
CA ASN A 116 -18.83 2.06 6.20
C ASN A 116 -20.36 1.84 6.21
N HIS A 117 -20.88 0.92 7.03
CA HIS A 117 -22.33 0.67 7.09
C HIS A 117 -23.09 1.76 7.84
N ALA A 118 -22.56 2.21 8.99
CA ALA A 118 -23.20 3.24 9.81
C ALA A 118 -23.23 4.60 9.09
N GLU A 119 -22.13 4.98 8.43
CA GLU A 119 -22.06 6.21 7.64
C GLU A 119 -22.96 6.15 6.40
N ARG A 120 -22.99 5.00 5.72
CA ARG A 120 -23.90 4.76 4.59
C ARG A 120 -25.36 4.86 5.03
N ASP A 121 -25.73 4.26 6.14
CA ASP A 121 -27.12 4.27 6.64
C ASP A 121 -27.54 5.69 7.07
N SER A 122 -26.62 6.45 7.68
CA SER A 122 -26.83 7.87 8.00
C SER A 122 -27.05 8.72 6.74
N LEU A 123 -26.25 8.51 5.70
CA LEU A 123 -26.39 9.22 4.42
C LEU A 123 -27.67 8.83 3.68
N MET A 124 -28.07 7.55 3.75
CA MET A 124 -29.31 7.06 3.15
C MET A 124 -30.55 7.60 3.88
N ALA A 125 -30.49 7.78 5.20
CA ALA A 125 -31.56 8.42 5.97
C ALA A 125 -31.75 9.89 5.57
N ILE A 126 -30.64 10.63 5.40
CA ILE A 126 -30.67 12.02 4.92
C ILE A 126 -31.22 12.10 3.49
N ALA A 127 -30.78 11.20 2.60
CA ALA A 127 -31.23 11.17 1.21
C ALA A 127 -32.70 10.77 1.02
N THR A 128 -33.26 9.97 1.95
CA THR A 128 -34.66 9.53 1.92
C THR A 128 -35.59 10.41 2.73
N GLY A 129 -35.09 11.49 3.34
CA GLY A 129 -35.90 12.52 4.01
C GLY A 129 -36.54 12.07 5.33
N HIS A 130 -36.04 11.01 5.96
CA HIS A 130 -36.43 10.65 7.34
C HIS A 130 -35.51 11.38 8.32
N THR A 131 -35.91 12.59 8.68
CA THR A 131 -35.42 13.29 9.87
C THR A 131 -36.49 13.15 10.95
N ASP A 132 -36.18 12.45 12.04
CA ASP A 132 -36.88 12.66 13.32
C ASP A 132 -36.45 14.02 13.93
#